data_AF-A0A1E3BQU3-F1
#
_entry.id   AF-A0A1E3BQU3-F1
#
_cell.length_a   1.000
_cell.length_b   1.000
_cell.length_c   1.000
_cell.angle_alpha   90.00
_cell.angle_beta   90.00
_cell.angle_gamma   90.00
#
_symmetry.space_group_name_H-M   'P 1'
#
loop_
_entity.id
_entity.type
_entity.pdbx_description
1 polymer ?
#
loop_
_entity_poly.entity_id
_entity_poly.type
_entity_poly.pdbx_seq_one_letter_code
_entity_poly.pdbx_strand_id
1 'polypeptide(L)'
;MEGQRTNHPFWCDWFPVQERILNHEGLDLKKPLLVDIGGGRGHDLIHFREQFPDAPGTLILEELPSVLVEKQPVHGARAYYFKHVLHDWSDEKATIILNNLKPAMKHGYSKLLIEEFILPDRNAQALPRMTDVAVMVFCSGIERTRKQWANLLQSVGLRILNF
;
A
#
# COMPACT_ATOMS: atom_id res chain seq x y z
N MET A 1 -11.41 22.29 2.56
CA MET A 1 -10.48 22.37 3.70
C MET A 1 -9.33 21.43 3.37
N GLU A 2 -8.22 21.96 2.87
CA GLU A 2 -7.06 21.10 2.55
C GLU A 2 -6.37 20.73 3.85
N GLY A 3 -6.56 19.49 4.29
CA GLY A 3 -5.81 18.92 5.41
C GLY A 3 -4.39 18.62 4.95
N GLN A 4 -3.53 19.64 4.92
CA GLN A 4 -2.11 19.44 4.69
C GLN A 4 -1.53 18.77 5.95
N ARG A 5 -1.29 17.45 5.89
CA ARG A 5 -0.64 16.68 6.96
C ARG A 5 0.87 16.94 6.93
N THR A 6 1.29 18.16 7.22
CA THR A 6 2.68 18.64 7.09
C THR A 6 3.69 18.03 8.07
N ASN A 7 3.26 17.13 8.97
CA ASN A 7 4.10 16.56 10.03
C ASN A 7 4.16 15.02 10.06
N HIS A 8 3.58 14.32 9.08
CA HIS A 8 3.78 12.87 8.97
C HIS A 8 4.94 12.58 8.02
N PRO A 9 5.98 11.82 8.44
CA PRO A 9 7.04 11.41 7.55
C PRO A 9 6.46 10.57 6.42
N PHE A 10 7.00 10.72 5.21
CA PHE A 10 6.63 9.84 4.11
C PHE A 10 7.18 8.44 4.36
N TRP A 11 6.55 7.41 3.79
CA TRP A 11 6.96 6.03 4.02
C TRP A 11 8.44 5.78 3.70
N CYS A 12 8.96 6.42 2.64
CA CYS A 12 10.33 6.25 2.22
C CYS A 12 11.37 6.98 3.10
N ASP A 13 10.94 7.78 4.08
CA ASP A 13 11.84 8.38 5.07
C ASP A 13 12.31 7.38 6.15
N TRP A 14 11.52 6.33 6.39
CA TRP A 14 11.79 5.34 7.43
C TRP A 14 11.83 3.90 6.90
N PHE A 15 11.18 3.62 5.77
CA PHE A 15 11.26 2.32 5.13
C PHE A 15 12.60 2.21 4.37
N PRO A 16 13.35 1.10 4.52
CA PRO A 16 14.63 0.91 3.85
C PRO A 16 14.43 0.58 2.35
N VAL A 17 14.11 1.61 1.58
CA VAL A 17 13.82 1.54 0.14
C VAL A 17 15.01 1.00 -0.64
N GLN A 18 16.22 1.48 -0.32
CA GLN A 18 17.42 1.08 -1.04
C GLN A 18 17.62 -0.43 -0.96
N GLU A 19 17.60 -0.99 0.24
CA GLU A 19 17.86 -2.40 0.50
C GLU A 19 16.71 -3.29 0.03
N ARG A 20 15.46 -2.87 0.24
CA ARG A 20 14.30 -3.75 0.01
C ARG A 20 13.73 -3.64 -1.40
N ILE A 21 13.92 -2.52 -2.06
CA ILE A 21 13.35 -2.24 -3.39
C ILE A 21 14.47 -2.09 -4.43
N LEU A 22 15.40 -1.14 -4.24
CA LEU A 22 16.33 -0.68 -5.27
C LEU A 22 17.59 -1.54 -5.47
N ASN A 23 18.03 -2.30 -4.47
CA ASN A 23 19.20 -3.19 -4.58
C ASN A 23 18.88 -4.54 -5.26
N HIS A 24 17.65 -4.75 -5.73
CA HIS A 24 17.27 -6.01 -6.33
C HIS A 24 17.89 -6.16 -7.74
N GLU A 25 18.72 -7.18 -7.95
CA GLU A 25 19.47 -7.41 -9.20
C GLU A 25 18.60 -7.46 -10.46
N GLY A 26 17.37 -7.96 -10.34
CA GLY A 26 16.40 -8.06 -11.45
C GLY A 26 15.65 -6.77 -11.81
N LEU A 27 16.07 -5.60 -11.34
CA LEU A 27 15.45 -4.32 -11.74
C LEU A 27 15.72 -4.00 -13.21
N ASP A 28 14.73 -3.40 -13.86
CA ASP A 28 14.74 -3.13 -15.30
C ASP A 28 14.15 -1.73 -15.54
N LEU A 29 14.90 -0.90 -16.27
CA LEU A 29 14.49 0.47 -16.64
C LEU A 29 13.21 0.51 -17.46
N LYS A 30 12.87 -0.58 -18.16
CA LYS A 30 11.67 -0.68 -19.01
C LYS A 30 10.45 -1.19 -18.25
N LYS A 31 10.59 -1.57 -16.98
CA LYS A 31 9.51 -2.11 -16.16
C LYS A 31 9.04 -1.10 -15.12
N PRO A 32 7.78 -1.21 -14.68
CA PRO A 32 7.30 -0.45 -13.54
C PRO A 32 8.15 -0.73 -12.29
N LEU A 33 8.60 0.33 -11.64
CA LEU A 33 9.27 0.24 -10.35
C LEU A 33 8.21 0.21 -9.24
N LEU A 34 7.40 1.27 -9.16
CA LEU A 34 6.44 1.48 -8.08
C LEU A 34 5.10 1.87 -8.66
N VAL A 35 4.05 1.17 -8.24
CA VAL A 35 2.65 1.50 -8.53
C VAL A 35 2.01 1.96 -7.23
N ASP A 36 1.64 3.23 -7.16
CA ASP A 36 0.92 3.84 -6.04
C ASP A 36 -0.59 3.77 -6.33
N ILE A 37 -1.25 2.82 -5.67
CA ILE A 37 -2.66 2.50 -5.92
C ILE A 37 -3.53 3.30 -4.95
N GLY A 38 -4.33 4.21 -5.50
CA GLY A 38 -5.11 5.15 -4.73
C GLY A 38 -4.28 6.30 -4.17
N GLY A 39 -3.15 6.62 -4.80
CA GLY A 39 -2.22 7.67 -4.34
C GLY A 39 -2.73 9.11 -4.43
N GLY A 40 -3.95 9.32 -4.95
CA GLY A 40 -4.58 10.63 -5.07
C GLY A 40 -3.74 11.59 -5.92
N ARG A 41 -3.24 12.66 -5.29
CA ARG A 41 -2.38 13.65 -5.98
C ARG A 41 -0.94 13.17 -6.22
N GLY A 42 -0.57 11.97 -5.74
CA GLY A 42 0.75 11.38 -5.97
C GLY A 42 1.88 11.97 -5.13
N HIS A 43 1.58 12.56 -3.98
CA HIS A 43 2.60 13.16 -3.10
C HIS A 43 3.68 12.14 -2.69
N ASP A 44 3.31 10.89 -2.40
CA ASP A 44 4.25 9.83 -2.04
C ASP A 44 5.21 9.50 -3.20
N LEU A 45 4.74 9.52 -4.46
CA LEU A 45 5.60 9.32 -5.62
C LEU A 45 6.53 10.51 -5.90
N ILE A 46 6.04 11.74 -5.69
CA ILE A 46 6.85 12.96 -5.83
C ILE A 46 8.00 12.91 -4.83
N HIS A 47 7.69 12.68 -3.55
CA HIS A 47 8.70 12.59 -2.51
C HIS A 47 9.66 11.42 -2.72
N PHE A 48 9.17 10.26 -3.17
CA PHE A 48 10.04 9.14 -3.56
C PHE A 48 11.03 9.54 -4.67
N ARG A 49 10.59 10.28 -5.69
CA ARG A 49 11.46 10.72 -6.79
C ARG A 49 12.50 11.74 -6.33
N GLU A 50 12.15 12.61 -5.38
CA GLU A 50 13.09 13.57 -4.78
C GLU A 50 14.17 12.86 -3.96
N GLN A 51 13.81 11.83 -3.19
CA GLN A 51 14.75 11.04 -2.39
C GLN A 51 15.62 10.09 -3.23
N PHE A 52 15.07 9.51 -4.30
CA PHE A 52 15.74 8.54 -5.15
C PHE A 52 15.69 8.94 -6.63
N PRO A 53 16.38 10.03 -7.03
CA PRO A 53 16.32 10.57 -8.38
C PRO A 53 16.80 9.57 -9.44
N ASP A 54 17.80 8.75 -9.08
CA ASP A 54 18.42 7.75 -9.93
C ASP A 54 17.71 6.38 -9.91
N ALA A 55 16.56 6.26 -9.23
CA ALA A 55 15.82 5.01 -9.16
C ALA A 55 15.40 4.55 -10.57
N PRO A 56 15.74 3.30 -10.98
CA PRO A 56 15.44 2.81 -12.31
C PRO A 56 13.97 2.44 -12.45
N GLY A 57 13.41 2.61 -13.65
CA GLY A 57 12.05 2.19 -13.98
C GLY A 57 11.00 3.29 -13.77
N THR A 58 9.74 2.93 -14.05
CA THR A 58 8.63 3.89 -14.08
C THR A 58 7.91 3.95 -12.73
N LEU A 59 7.56 5.16 -12.30
CA LEU A 59 6.63 5.39 -11.18
C LEU A 59 5.24 5.61 -11.76
N ILE A 60 4.24 4.88 -11.27
CA ILE A 60 2.88 4.90 -11.79
C ILE A 60 1.92 5.26 -10.66
N LEU A 61 1.10 6.27 -10.90
CA LEU A 61 0.02 6.69 -10.03
C LEU A 61 -1.30 6.13 -10.59
N GLU A 62 -2.05 5.40 -9.77
CA GLU A 62 -3.38 4.93 -10.11
C GLU A 62 -4.43 5.47 -9.14
N GLU A 63 -5.61 5.80 -9.67
CA GLU A 63 -6.76 6.24 -8.87
C GLU A 63 -7.70 5.06 -8.58
N LEU A 64 -8.39 5.12 -7.43
CA LEU A 64 -9.18 4.01 -6.88
C LEU A 64 -10.29 3.43 -7.79
N PRO A 65 -11.07 4.21 -8.57
CA PRO A 65 -12.27 3.66 -9.21
C PRO A 65 -12.00 2.56 -10.25
N SER A 66 -10.88 2.59 -10.97
CA SER A 66 -10.56 1.58 -12.00
C SER A 66 -9.82 0.36 -11.46
N VAL A 67 -9.17 0.46 -10.28
CA VAL A 67 -8.30 -0.62 -9.76
C VAL A 67 -9.02 -1.58 -8.81
N LEU A 68 -10.15 -1.15 -8.22
CA LEU A 68 -10.85 -1.92 -7.19
C LEU A 68 -11.80 -3.00 -7.73
N VAL A 69 -12.23 -2.87 -8.99
CA VAL A 69 -13.23 -3.76 -9.61
C VAL A 69 -12.61 -4.67 -10.67
N GLU A 70 -11.54 -4.21 -11.33
CA GLU A 70 -10.87 -4.92 -12.41
C GLU A 70 -9.52 -5.50 -11.98
N LYS A 71 -8.97 -6.40 -12.80
CA LYS A 71 -7.62 -6.94 -12.57
C LYS A 71 -6.60 -5.82 -12.71
N GLN A 72 -5.57 -5.83 -11.86
CA GLN A 72 -4.51 -4.83 -11.89
C GLN A 72 -3.83 -4.80 -13.29
N PRO A 73 -3.92 -3.68 -14.04
CA PRO A 73 -3.45 -3.60 -15.42
C PRO A 73 -1.92 -3.52 -15.55
N VAL A 74 -1.22 -3.06 -14.52
CA VAL A 74 0.24 -2.92 -14.51
C VAL A 74 0.86 -4.19 -13.94
N HIS A 75 1.49 -4.98 -14.81
CA HIS A 75 2.12 -6.25 -14.43
C HIS A 75 3.62 -6.11 -14.16
N GLY A 76 4.10 -6.92 -13.21
CA GLY A 76 5.52 -7.12 -12.96
C GLY A 76 6.21 -5.93 -12.31
N ALA A 77 5.50 -5.08 -11.59
CA ALA A 77 6.11 -3.97 -10.85
C ALA A 77 7.00 -4.49 -9.71
N ARG A 78 8.06 -3.74 -9.36
CA ARG A 78 8.90 -4.08 -8.21
C ARG A 78 8.11 -3.95 -6.90
N ALA A 79 7.30 -2.91 -6.77
CA ALA A 79 6.44 -2.65 -5.62
C ALA A 79 5.04 -2.18 -6.06
N TYR A 80 4.02 -2.69 -5.36
CA TYR A 80 2.67 -2.16 -5.37
C TYR A 80 2.38 -1.62 -3.99
N TYR A 81 1.82 -0.41 -3.92
CA TYR A 81 1.70 0.34 -2.69
C TYR A 81 0.25 0.78 -2.45
N PHE A 82 -0.24 0.51 -1.24
CA PHE A 82 -1.51 1.01 -0.73
C PHE A 82 -1.24 1.85 0.52
N LYS A 83 -1.80 3.06 0.57
CA LYS A 83 -1.78 3.92 1.75
C LYS A 83 -3.18 4.41 2.04
N HIS A 84 -3.73 4.05 3.20
CA HIS A 84 -5.09 4.45 3.58
C HIS A 84 -6.13 4.12 2.50
N VAL A 85 -6.12 2.86 2.06
CA VAL A 85 -7.03 2.35 1.04
C VAL A 85 -7.78 1.14 1.57
N LEU A 86 -7.04 0.16 2.07
CA LEU A 86 -7.63 -1.14 2.41
C LEU A 86 -8.47 -1.06 3.70
N HIS A 87 -8.26 -0.05 4.54
CA HIS A 87 -9.10 0.21 5.71
C HIS A 87 -10.53 0.66 5.40
N ASP A 88 -10.80 1.18 4.19
CA ASP A 88 -12.14 1.60 3.77
C ASP A 88 -13.06 0.41 3.45
N TRP A 89 -12.49 -0.80 3.37
CA TRP A 89 -13.17 -1.99 2.88
C TRP A 89 -13.26 -3.08 3.93
N SER A 90 -14.36 -3.83 3.92
CA SER A 90 -14.50 -5.07 4.68
C SER A 90 -13.47 -6.13 4.23
N ASP A 91 -13.27 -7.17 5.04
CA ASP A 91 -12.33 -8.24 4.71
C ASP A 91 -12.68 -8.96 3.39
N GLU A 92 -13.97 -9.12 3.09
CA GLU A 92 -14.43 -9.72 1.84
C GLU A 92 -14.03 -8.87 0.63
N LYS A 93 -14.18 -7.55 0.73
CA LYS A 93 -13.83 -6.61 -0.34
C LYS A 93 -12.32 -6.44 -0.48
N ALA A 94 -11.59 -6.33 0.63
CA ALA A 94 -10.14 -6.31 0.64
C ALA A 94 -9.55 -7.61 0.04
N THR A 95 -10.16 -8.76 0.31
CA THR A 95 -9.81 -10.05 -0.30
C THR A 95 -9.96 -10.02 -1.82
N ILE A 96 -11.02 -9.41 -2.36
CA ILE A 96 -11.22 -9.26 -3.80
C ILE A 96 -10.13 -8.37 -4.41
N ILE A 97 -9.87 -7.20 -3.79
CA ILE A 97 -8.84 -6.25 -4.25
C ILE A 97 -7.46 -6.93 -4.31
N LEU A 98 -7.09 -7.62 -3.24
CA LEU A 98 -5.81 -8.34 -3.17
C LEU A 98 -5.72 -9.48 -4.20
N ASN A 99 -6.83 -10.19 -4.48
CA ASN A 99 -6.87 -11.21 -5.52
C ASN A 99 -6.83 -10.64 -6.94
N ASN A 100 -7.29 -9.42 -7.16
CA ASN A 100 -7.14 -8.72 -8.44
C ASN A 100 -5.71 -8.22 -8.66
N LEU A 101 -4.99 -7.87 -7.59
CA LEU A 101 -3.58 -7.48 -7.62
C LEU A 101 -2.64 -8.68 -7.81
N LYS A 102 -2.89 -9.80 -7.14
CA LYS A 102 -1.96 -10.94 -7.07
C LYS A 102 -1.47 -11.45 -8.45
N PRO A 103 -2.30 -11.58 -9.51
CA PRO A 103 -1.85 -12.00 -10.84
C PRO A 103 -0.87 -11.03 -11.52
N ALA A 104 -0.87 -9.75 -11.12
CA ALA A 104 0.06 -8.77 -11.63
C ALA A 104 1.44 -8.87 -10.98
N MET A 105 1.51 -9.45 -9.78
CA MET A 105 2.75 -9.62 -9.03
C MET A 105 3.61 -10.76 -9.59
N LYS A 106 4.91 -10.51 -9.74
CA LYS A 106 5.89 -11.54 -10.10
C LYS A 106 6.45 -12.20 -8.83
N HIS A 107 6.26 -13.51 -8.69
CA HIS A 107 6.78 -14.27 -7.55
C HIS A 107 8.30 -14.11 -7.38
N GLY A 108 8.77 -13.96 -6.14
CA GLY A 108 10.18 -13.73 -5.79
C GLY A 108 10.68 -12.30 -6.06
N TYR A 109 10.06 -11.58 -6.99
CA TYR A 109 10.37 -10.21 -7.35
C TYR A 109 9.43 -9.25 -6.60
N SER A 110 8.19 -9.09 -7.05
CA SER A 110 7.25 -8.05 -6.59
C SER A 110 7.01 -8.06 -5.08
N LYS A 111 6.89 -6.87 -4.48
CA LYS A 111 6.45 -6.67 -3.09
C LYS A 111 5.13 -5.91 -3.07
N LEU A 112 4.33 -6.20 -2.05
CA LEU A 112 3.19 -5.39 -1.68
C LEU A 112 3.55 -4.62 -0.41
N LEU A 113 3.36 -3.31 -0.44
CA LEU A 113 3.56 -2.39 0.67
C LEU A 113 2.19 -1.84 1.09
N ILE A 114 1.87 -1.92 2.37
CA ILE A 114 0.60 -1.44 2.94
C ILE A 114 0.95 -0.51 4.09
N GLU A 115 0.63 0.78 3.94
CA GLU A 115 0.71 1.77 5.00
C GLU A 115 -0.70 2.03 5.55
N GLU A 116 -0.99 1.48 6.72
CA GLU A 116 -2.28 1.60 7.41
C GLU A 116 -2.05 1.68 8.92
N PHE A 117 -3.06 2.12 9.66
CA PHE A 117 -2.99 1.97 11.11
C PHE A 117 -3.07 0.48 11.49
N ILE A 118 -2.18 0.06 12.40
CA ILE A 118 -2.23 -1.26 13.00
C ILE A 118 -2.70 -1.08 14.44
N LEU A 119 -3.96 -1.42 14.69
CA LEU A 119 -4.52 -1.28 16.04
C LEU A 119 -3.95 -2.32 16.99
N PRO A 120 -3.60 -1.95 18.24
CA PRO A 120 -3.41 -2.93 19.30
C PRO A 120 -4.74 -3.59 19.66
N ASP A 121 -4.69 -4.84 20.14
CA ASP A 121 -5.90 -5.59 20.50
C ASP A 121 -6.74 -4.91 21.60
N ARG A 122 -6.13 -4.03 22.40
CA ARG A 122 -6.79 -3.22 23.45
C ARG A 122 -6.11 -1.86 23.59
N ASN A 123 -6.85 -0.89 24.11
CA ASN A 123 -6.34 0.44 24.50
C ASN A 123 -5.58 1.19 23.39
N ALA A 124 -6.11 1.15 22.16
CA ALA A 124 -5.57 1.95 21.06
C ALA A 124 -5.53 3.45 21.41
N GLN A 125 -4.53 4.15 20.87
CA GLN A 125 -4.39 5.59 21.06
C GLN A 125 -5.58 6.36 20.45
N ALA A 126 -5.78 7.61 20.86
CA ALA A 126 -6.95 8.39 20.46
C ALA A 126 -7.10 8.51 18.93
N LEU A 127 -6.03 8.84 18.22
CA LEU A 127 -6.10 9.07 16.76
C LEU A 127 -6.51 7.81 15.97
N PRO A 128 -5.82 6.64 16.09
CA PRO A 128 -6.27 5.44 15.40
C PRO A 128 -7.69 4.99 15.76
N ARG A 129 -8.13 5.20 17.02
CA ARG A 129 -9.52 4.92 17.41
C ARG A 129 -10.52 5.85 16.74
N MET A 130 -10.19 7.14 16.64
CA MET A 130 -11.05 8.10 15.95
C MET A 130 -11.14 7.79 14.46
N THR A 131 -10.04 7.36 13.85
CA THR A 131 -10.04 6.88 12.46
C THR A 131 -10.91 5.63 12.30
N ASP A 132 -10.81 4.65 13.22
CA ASP A 132 -11.68 3.45 13.18
C ASP A 132 -13.18 3.79 13.20
N VAL A 133 -13.58 4.72 14.07
CA VAL A 133 -14.95 5.25 14.08
C VAL A 133 -15.29 5.98 12.78
N ALA A 134 -14.37 6.77 12.23
CA ALA A 134 -14.59 7.48 10.98
C ALA A 134 -14.77 6.51 9.80
N VAL A 135 -13.90 5.50 9.65
CA VAL A 135 -14.02 4.49 8.58
C VAL A 135 -15.24 3.59 8.79
N MET A 136 -15.75 3.42 10.01
CA MET A 136 -17.03 2.74 10.26
C MET A 136 -18.25 3.59 9.84
N VAL A 137 -18.18 4.92 9.99
CA VAL A 137 -19.29 5.83 9.69
C VAL A 137 -19.34 6.20 8.22
N PHE A 138 -18.19 6.50 7.63
CA PHE A 138 -18.09 7.02 6.26
C PHE A 138 -17.84 5.92 5.22
N CYS A 139 -17.27 4.80 5.65
CA CYS A 139 -16.96 3.66 4.81
C CYS A 139 -17.63 2.42 5.42
N SER A 140 -17.73 1.33 4.66
CA SER A 140 -18.04 0.01 5.24
C SER A 140 -16.75 -0.67 5.69
N GLY A 141 -15.86 0.11 6.30
CA GLY A 141 -14.46 -0.20 6.55
C GLY A 141 -14.17 -0.61 7.99
N ILE A 142 -12.90 -0.93 8.25
CA ILE A 142 -12.38 -1.34 9.55
C ILE A 142 -10.88 -1.04 9.63
N GLU A 143 -10.45 -0.46 10.75
CA GLU A 143 -9.04 -0.46 11.12
C GLU A 143 -8.67 -1.82 11.72
N ARG A 144 -7.61 -2.45 11.20
CA ARG A 144 -7.29 -3.84 11.51
C ARG A 144 -6.17 -3.94 12.53
N THR A 145 -6.29 -4.91 13.44
CA THR A 145 -5.17 -5.33 14.28
C THR A 145 -4.14 -6.11 13.47
N ARG A 146 -2.94 -6.28 14.03
CA ARG A 146 -1.89 -7.10 13.43
C ARG A 146 -2.36 -8.51 13.08
N LYS A 147 -3.17 -9.12 13.94
CA LYS A 147 -3.71 -10.48 13.73
C LYS A 147 -4.72 -10.49 12.57
N GLN A 148 -5.58 -9.48 12.48
CA GLN A 148 -6.53 -9.35 11.37
C GLN A 148 -5.82 -9.15 10.04
N TRP A 149 -4.81 -8.26 9.99
CA TRP A 149 -3.95 -8.11 8.81
C TRP A 149 -3.27 -9.42 8.42
N ALA A 150 -2.72 -10.15 9.39
CA ALA A 150 -2.08 -11.43 9.12
C ALA A 150 -3.05 -12.46 8.51
N ASN A 151 -4.25 -12.58 9.08
CA ASN A 151 -5.26 -13.50 8.59
C ASN A 151 -5.72 -13.14 7.17
N LEU A 152 -5.96 -11.86 6.90
CA LEU A 152 -6.37 -11.36 5.58
C LEU A 152 -5.30 -11.61 4.51
N LEU A 153 -4.04 -11.31 4.80
CA LEU A 153 -2.95 -11.51 3.83
C LEU A 153 -2.66 -12.99 3.59
N GLN A 154 -2.74 -13.82 4.63
CA GLN A 154 -2.55 -15.27 4.51
C GLN A 154 -3.71 -15.92 3.74
N SER A 155 -4.95 -15.47 3.91
CA SER A 155 -6.10 -16.06 3.21
C SER A 155 -6.02 -15.91 1.70
N VAL A 156 -5.36 -14.86 1.19
CA VAL A 156 -5.12 -14.65 -0.25
C VAL A 156 -3.82 -15.27 -0.76
N GLY A 157 -3.04 -15.90 0.12
CA GLY A 157 -1.77 -16.56 -0.20
C GLY A 157 -0.57 -15.61 -0.24
N LEU A 158 -0.66 -14.42 0.37
CA LEU A 158 0.47 -13.51 0.49
C LEU A 158 1.26 -13.80 1.77
N ARG A 159 2.59 -13.82 1.64
CA ARG A 159 3.50 -14.02 2.77
C ARG A 159 3.98 -12.68 3.31
N ILE A 160 3.72 -12.44 4.59
CA ILE A 160 4.20 -11.26 5.29
C ILE A 160 5.70 -11.42 5.53
N LEU A 161 6.47 -10.39 5.16
CA LEU A 161 7.91 -10.34 5.41
C LEU A 161 8.22 -9.57 6.69
N ASN A 162 7.56 -8.43 6.87
CA ASN A 162 7.72 -7.54 8.00
C ASN A 162 6.39 -6.82 8.27
N PHE A 163 6.25 -6.36 9.50
CA PHE A 163 5.19 -5.51 10.01
C PHE A 163 5.83 -4.29 10.68
#